data_AF-A0A7C6U6F7-F1
#
_entry.id   AF-A0A7C6U6F7-F1
#
_cell.length_a   1.000
_cell.length_b   1.000
_cell.length_c   1.000
_cell.angle_alpha   90.00
_cell.angle_beta   90.00
_cell.angle_gamma   90.00
#
_symmetry.space_group_name_H-M   'P 1'
#
loop_
_entity.id
_entity.type
_entity.pdbx_description
1 polymer ?
#
loop_
_entity_poly.entity_id
_entity_poly.type
_entity_poly.pdbx_seq_one_letter_code
_entity_poly.pdbx_strand_id
1 'polypeptide(L)'
;MMVLIINHGRKLNFLNNEKFVVLKDICELKNLQDEEYTVFLLDVDISDGGIIKELSCFFEEIVISLRVIAVITTKANEKLREICDFHKISLLEIE
;
A
#
# COMPACT_ATOMS: atom_id res chain seq x y z
N MET A 1 -2.73 -14.73 3.02
CA MET A 1 -1.81 -13.74 2.41
C MET A 1 -2.52 -13.14 1.22
N MET A 2 -2.74 -11.84 1.30
CA MET A 2 -3.46 -11.02 0.33
C MET A 2 -2.52 -9.97 -0.25
N VAL A 3 -2.87 -9.48 -1.44
CA VAL A 3 -2.17 -8.38 -2.10
C VAL A 3 -3.11 -7.17 -2.10
N LEU A 4 -2.76 -6.15 -1.33
CA LEU A 4 -3.46 -4.88 -1.33
C LEU A 4 -2.85 -3.99 -2.42
N ILE A 5 -3.66 -3.46 -3.32
CA ILE A 5 -3.22 -2.61 -4.41
C ILE A 5 -3.79 -1.22 -4.21
N ILE A 6 -2.90 -0.24 -4.15
CA ILE A 6 -3.22 1.19 -4.24
C ILE A 6 -2.65 1.66 -5.56
N ASN A 7 -3.52 2.16 -6.43
CA ASN A 7 -3.18 2.38 -7.83
C ASN A 7 -3.68 3.73 -8.32
N HIS A 8 -2.75 4.52 -8.87
CA HIS A 8 -3.06 5.79 -9.50
C HIS A 8 -2.94 5.69 -11.02
N GLY A 9 -4.05 5.88 -11.73
CA GLY A 9 -4.05 6.08 -13.18
C GLY A 9 -3.73 4.86 -14.06
N ARG A 10 -3.32 3.71 -13.51
CA ARG A 10 -3.11 2.50 -14.34
C ARG A 10 -4.38 1.68 -14.51
N LYS A 11 -4.58 1.13 -15.71
CA LYS A 11 -5.57 0.07 -15.93
C LYS A 11 -5.02 -1.25 -15.39
N LEU A 12 -5.76 -1.86 -14.49
CA LEU A 12 -5.42 -3.17 -13.92
C LEU A 12 -6.20 -4.27 -14.64
N ASN A 13 -5.51 -5.30 -15.11
CA ASN A 13 -6.11 -6.51 -15.63
C ASN A 13 -5.74 -7.65 -14.69
N PHE A 14 -6.75 -8.30 -14.11
CA PHE A 14 -6.55 -9.38 -13.15
C PHE A 14 -6.83 -10.73 -13.78
N LEU A 15 -6.02 -11.71 -13.43
CA LEU A 15 -6.24 -13.13 -13.68
C LEU A 15 -6.20 -13.85 -12.33
N ASN A 16 -7.19 -14.71 -12.03
CA ASN A 16 -7.33 -15.40 -10.74
C ASN A 16 -7.32 -14.43 -9.54
N ASN A 17 -8.31 -13.55 -9.48
CA ASN A 17 -8.25 -12.34 -8.67
C ASN A 17 -8.55 -12.48 -7.17
N GLU A 18 -8.68 -13.71 -6.66
CA GLU A 18 -9.12 -13.99 -5.29
C GLU A 18 -8.21 -13.40 -4.20
N LYS A 19 -6.93 -13.13 -4.53
CA LYS A 19 -5.94 -12.59 -3.60
C LYS A 19 -5.74 -11.09 -3.71
N PHE A 20 -6.31 -10.43 -4.72
CA PHE A 20 -6.12 -9.01 -4.96
C PHE A 20 -7.26 -8.19 -4.36
N VAL A 21 -6.90 -7.21 -3.54
CA VAL A 21 -7.81 -6.20 -3.03
C VAL A 21 -7.34 -4.86 -3.56
N VAL A 22 -8.18 -4.15 -4.30
CA VAL A 22 -7.87 -2.79 -4.74
C VAL A 22 -8.50 -1.82 -3.76
N LEU A 23 -7.67 -1.08 -3.03
CA LEU A 23 -8.14 -0.08 -2.08
C LEU A 23 -8.44 1.21 -2.84
N LYS A 24 -9.71 1.61 -2.84
CA LYS A 24 -10.14 2.87 -3.49
C LYS A 24 -10.39 3.99 -2.49
N ASP A 25 -10.67 3.61 -1.25
CA ASP A 25 -10.99 4.53 -0.16
C ASP A 25 -10.43 3.93 1.15
N ILE A 26 -9.56 4.66 1.84
CA ILE A 26 -9.82 4.99 3.25
C ILE A 26 -10.59 3.97 4.09
N CYS A 27 -11.89 4.20 4.07
CA CYS A 27 -12.94 3.56 4.85
C CYS A 27 -13.10 2.07 4.54
N GLU A 28 -12.57 1.55 3.43
CA GLU A 28 -12.64 0.13 3.07
C GLU A 28 -11.70 -0.73 3.94
N LEU A 29 -10.68 -0.13 4.58
CA LEU A 29 -9.77 -0.84 5.49
C LEU A 29 -10.52 -1.60 6.60
N LYS A 30 -11.61 -1.03 7.12
CA LYS A 30 -12.42 -1.66 8.18
C LYS A 30 -13.08 -2.97 7.78
N ASN A 31 -13.19 -3.23 6.48
CA ASN A 31 -13.81 -4.43 5.93
C ASN A 31 -12.76 -5.50 5.57
N LEU A 32 -11.48 -5.19 5.72
CA LEU A 32 -10.39 -6.12 5.42
C LEU A 32 -10.23 -7.14 6.55
N GLN A 33 -9.92 -8.37 6.15
CA GLN A 33 -9.78 -9.48 7.09
C GLN A 33 -8.45 -9.38 7.85
N ASP A 34 -8.39 -10.01 9.02
CA ASP A 34 -7.15 -10.22 9.78
C ASP A 34 -6.26 -11.25 9.07
N GLU A 35 -5.56 -10.78 8.03
CA GLU A 35 -4.64 -11.55 7.18
C GLU A 35 -3.31 -10.81 7.02
N GLU A 36 -2.29 -11.51 6.52
CA GLU A 36 -1.03 -10.88 6.07
C GLU A 36 -1.21 -10.23 4.70
N TYR A 37 -0.79 -8.97 4.59
CA TYR A 37 -0.89 -8.19 3.35
C TYR A 37 0.50 -7.84 2.80
N THR A 38 0.66 -8.02 1.49
CA THR A 38 1.68 -7.31 0.72
C THR A 38 1.01 -6.12 0.04
N VAL A 39 1.53 -4.91 0.25
CA VAL A 39 0.99 -3.68 -0.32
C VAL A 39 1.73 -3.33 -1.60
N PHE A 40 1.01 -3.15 -2.70
CA PHE A 40 1.51 -2.66 -3.97
C PHE A 40 1.05 -1.21 -4.17
N LEU A 41 2.02 -0.30 -4.24
CA LEU A 41 1.85 1.11 -4.54
C LEU A 41 2.21 1.34 -6.01
N LEU A 42 1.19 1.42 -6.87
CA LEU A 42 1.34 1.56 -8.31
C LEU A 42 1.14 3.03 -8.72
N ASP A 43 2.24 3.71 -9.05
CA ASP A 43 2.31 5.13 -9.40
C ASP A 43 1.72 6.10 -8.36
N VAL A 44 1.65 5.65 -7.12
CA VAL A 44 1.11 6.39 -5.98
C VAL A 44 2.08 7.47 -5.50
N ASP A 45 1.58 8.70 -5.31
CA ASP A 45 2.37 9.79 -4.74
C ASP A 45 2.21 9.87 -3.22
N ILE A 46 3.32 9.70 -2.50
CA ILE A 46 3.40 9.91 -1.04
C ILE A 46 4.09 11.24 -0.77
N SER A 47 3.45 12.11 0.00
CA SER A 47 4.06 13.38 0.43
C SER A 47 5.14 13.18 1.49
N ASP A 48 5.95 14.21 1.75
CA ASP A 48 6.97 14.21 2.82
C ASP A 48 6.37 13.98 4.21
N GLY A 49 5.07 14.27 4.39
CA GLY A 49 4.31 13.97 5.61
C GLY A 49 3.79 12.54 5.69
N GLY A 50 4.05 11.69 4.67
CA GLY A 50 3.57 10.31 4.61
C GLY A 50 2.13 10.16 4.11
N ILE A 51 1.57 11.20 3.49
CA ILE A 51 0.19 11.19 2.99
C ILE A 51 0.16 10.61 1.58
N ILE A 52 -0.64 9.57 1.37
CA ILE A 52 -1.02 9.06 0.06
C ILE A 52 -2.06 10.01 -0.53
N LYS A 53 -1.70 10.73 -1.60
CA LYS A 53 -2.56 11.77 -2.17
C LYS A 53 -3.89 11.24 -2.67
N GLU A 54 -3.87 10.05 -3.26
CA GLU A 54 -5.02 9.42 -3.92
C GLU A 54 -6.09 8.96 -2.93
N LEU A 55 -5.68 8.63 -1.71
CA LEU A 55 -6.57 8.20 -0.63
C LEU A 55 -6.81 9.30 0.39
N SER A 56 -6.05 10.41 0.32
CA SER A 56 -6.05 11.49 1.32
C SER A 56 -5.86 10.96 2.75
N CYS A 57 -5.01 9.95 2.92
CA CYS A 57 -4.74 9.29 4.20
C CYS A 57 -3.24 9.15 4.45
N PHE A 58 -2.85 8.94 5.71
CA PHE A 58 -1.47 8.59 6.02
C PHE A 58 -1.20 7.13 5.66
N PHE A 59 -0.03 6.85 5.07
CA PHE A 59 0.37 5.47 4.80
C PHE A 59 0.52 4.66 6.11
N GLU A 60 0.96 5.32 7.19
CA GLU A 60 1.02 4.73 8.52
C GLU A 60 -0.34 4.19 8.99
N GLU A 61 -1.46 4.83 8.64
CA GLU A 61 -2.79 4.32 9.01
C GLU A 61 -3.06 2.94 8.41
N ILE A 62 -2.58 2.67 7.20
CA ILE A 62 -2.69 1.35 6.55
C ILE A 62 -1.80 0.35 7.28
N VAL A 63 -0.56 0.74 7.59
CA VAL A 63 0.43 -0.11 8.24
C VAL A 63 0.02 -0.52 9.65
N ILE A 64 -0.61 0.37 10.43
CA ILE A 64 -1.08 0.05 11.78
C ILE A 64 -2.39 -0.73 11.79
N SER A 65 -3.21 -0.57 10.74
CA SER A 65 -4.52 -1.21 10.66
C SER A 65 -4.46 -2.63 10.11
N LEU A 66 -3.43 -2.96 9.34
CA LEU A 66 -3.26 -4.26 8.69
C LEU A 66 -1.92 -4.88 9.06
N ARG A 67 -1.85 -6.22 9.02
CA ARG A 67 -0.57 -6.93 9.14
C ARG A 67 0.21 -6.86 7.82
N VAL A 68 0.85 -5.72 7.57
CA VAL A 68 1.68 -5.50 6.37
C VAL A 68 3.03 -6.17 6.54
N ILE A 69 3.35 -7.13 5.67
CA ILE A 69 4.64 -7.85 5.71
C ILE A 69 5.66 -7.29 4.70
N ALA A 70 5.15 -6.70 3.61
CA ALA A 70 5.98 -6.14 2.56
C ALA A 70 5.24 -5.02 1.82
N VAL A 71 6.02 -4.07 1.30
CA VAL A 71 5.56 -2.98 0.43
C VAL A 71 6.38 -3.02 -0.86
N ILE A 72 5.69 -2.92 -1.98
CA ILE A 72 6.29 -2.85 -3.32
C ILE A 72 5.80 -1.55 -3.96
N THR A 73 6.71 -0.69 -4.41
CA THR A 73 6.38 0.60 -5.01
C THR A 73 7.07 0.79 -6.35
N THR A 74 6.40 1.45 -7.30
CA THR A 74 6.99 1.89 -8.59
C THR A 74 7.56 3.31 -8.53
N LYS A 75 7.58 3.92 -7.34
CA LYS A 75 8.16 5.25 -7.10
C LYS A 75 8.99 5.22 -5.84
N ALA A 76 10.25 5.63 -5.95
CA ALA A 76 11.12 5.84 -4.80
C ALA A 76 10.56 6.97 -3.93
N ASN A 77 10.58 6.77 -2.60
CA ASN A 77 10.07 7.78 -1.67
C ASN A 77 10.77 7.68 -0.32
N GLU A 78 11.47 8.75 0.09
CA GLU A 78 12.24 8.76 1.34
C GLU A 78 11.34 8.55 2.57
N LYS A 79 10.17 9.18 2.59
CA LYS A 79 9.25 9.03 3.72
C LYS A 79 8.70 7.62 3.85
N LEU A 80 8.41 6.96 2.73
CA LEU A 80 8.00 5.56 2.71
C LEU A 80 9.11 4.65 3.25
N ARG A 81 10.38 4.91 2.91
CA ARG A 81 11.54 4.17 3.45
C ARG A 81 11.62 4.31 4.96
N GLU A 82 11.48 5.52 5.49
CA GLU A 82 11.46 5.77 6.93
C GLU A 82 10.37 4.98 7.64
N ILE A 83 9.13 5.04 7.13
CA ILE A 83 7.98 4.33 7.69
C ILE A 83 8.24 2.81 7.67
N CYS A 84 8.69 2.28 6.54
CA CYS A 84 8.96 0.85 6.40
C CYS A 84 10.10 0.40 7.33
N ASP A 85 11.19 1.16 7.47
CA ASP A 85 12.28 0.81 8.39
C ASP A 85 11.83 0.88 9.86
N PHE A 86 11.05 1.89 10.23
CA PHE A 86 10.53 2.04 11.59
C PHE A 86 9.64 0.85 11.99
N HIS A 87 8.72 0.44 11.10
CA HIS A 87 7.83 -0.70 11.33
C HIS A 87 8.44 -2.07 11.00
N LYS A 88 9.70 -2.12 10.55
CA LYS A 88 10.42 -3.33 10.14
C LYS A 88 9.69 -4.12 9.03
N ILE A 89 9.17 -3.38 8.06
CA ILE A 89 8.48 -3.90 6.88
C ILE A 89 9.46 -3.97 5.72
N SER A 90 9.42 -5.08 4.97
CA SER A 90 10.26 -5.23 3.78
C SER A 90 9.77 -4.27 2.68
N LEU A 91 10.68 -3.47 2.11
CA LEU A 91 10.38 -2.54 1.02
C LEU A 91 11.14 -2.94 -0.24
N LEU A 92 10.42 -3.04 -1.37
CA LEU A 92 11.00 -3.14 -2.71
C LEU A 92 10.58 -1.92 -3.53
N GLU A 93 11.55 -1.18 -4.03
CA GLU A 93 11.34 -0.06 -4.95
C GLU A 93 11.74 -0.49 -6.36
N ILE A 94 10.87 -0.24 -7.33
CA ILE A 94 11.06 -0.58 -8.75
C ILE A 94 11.16 0.71 -9.54
N GLU A 95 12.30 0.92 -10.21
CA GLU A 95 12.59 2.05 -11.10
C GLU A 95 12.29 1.72 -12.57
#